data_AF-A0A0D1J792-F1
#
_entry.id   AF-A0A0D1J792-F1
#
_cell.length_a   1.000
_cell.length_b   1.000
_cell.length_c   1.000
_cell.angle_alpha   90.00
_cell.angle_beta   90.00
_cell.angle_gamma   90.00
#
_symmetry.space_group_name_H-M   'P 1'
#
loop_
_entity.id
_entity.type
_entity.pdbx_description
1 polymer ?
#
loop_
_entity_poly.entity_id
_entity_poly.type
_entity_poly.pdbx_seq_one_letter_code
_entity_poly.pdbx_strand_id
1 'polypeptide(L)'
;MQLLLSTGDLAVDAAVEAHGHLANGYFWTGVAEYLISSYRPDLSGEFEFDSEAGTFAAFGDRDQLLTLAALMRPAVTDSDVVGALITTATAAGHEFDD
;
A
#
# COMPACT_ATOMS: atom_id res chain seq x y z
N MET A 1 0.79 17.22 5.39
CA MET A 1 -0.07 17.05 4.19
C MET A 1 -0.67 15.65 4.24
N GLN A 2 -1.62 15.30 3.37
CA GLN A 2 -2.21 13.95 3.36
C GLN A 2 -2.21 13.34 1.95
N LEU A 3 -2.06 12.02 1.88
CA LEU A 3 -2.27 11.18 0.70
C LEU A 3 -3.41 10.23 1.03
N LEU A 4 -4.47 10.24 0.22
CA LEU A 4 -5.64 9.38 0.40
C LEU A 4 -5.86 8.49 -0.81
N LEU A 5 -6.34 7.28 -0.55
CA LEU A 5 -6.83 6.33 -1.56
C LEU A 5 -8.15 5.75 -1.06
N SER A 6 -9.24 5.95 -1.80
CA SER A 6 -10.51 5.28 -1.55
C SER A 6 -10.43 3.81 -2.00
N THR A 7 -10.93 2.90 -1.19
CA THR A 7 -10.78 1.45 -1.36
C THR A 7 -12.14 0.78 -1.59
N GLY A 8 -12.13 -0.44 -2.14
CA GLY A 8 -13.34 -1.26 -2.35
C GLY A 8 -13.99 -1.13 -3.73
N ASP A 9 -13.41 -0.34 -4.64
CA ASP A 9 -13.81 -0.24 -6.05
C ASP A 9 -12.58 -0.03 -6.97
N LEU A 10 -11.36 -0.40 -6.54
CA LEU A 10 -10.17 -0.26 -7.38
C LEU A 10 -10.14 -1.40 -8.41
N ALA A 11 -9.59 -1.10 -9.59
CA ALA A 11 -9.45 -2.09 -10.67
C ALA A 11 -8.61 -3.32 -10.28
N VAL A 12 -7.80 -3.19 -9.22
CA VAL A 12 -6.90 -4.22 -8.71
C VAL A 12 -7.50 -5.05 -7.58
N ASP A 13 -8.69 -4.70 -7.06
CA ASP A 13 -9.28 -5.35 -5.88
C ASP A 13 -9.45 -6.85 -6.09
N ALA A 14 -9.93 -7.27 -7.26
CA ALA A 14 -10.07 -8.70 -7.59
C ALA A 14 -8.72 -9.46 -7.59
N ALA A 15 -7.61 -8.78 -7.89
CA ALA A 15 -6.28 -9.39 -7.83
C ALA A 15 -5.77 -9.54 -6.40
N VAL A 16 -6.06 -8.56 -5.54
CA VAL A 16 -5.78 -8.62 -4.10
C VAL A 16 -6.60 -9.75 -3.45
N GLU A 17 -7.90 -9.83 -3.75
CA GLU A 17 -8.78 -10.90 -3.26
C GLU A 17 -8.37 -12.30 -3.73
N ALA A 18 -7.87 -12.42 -4.97
CA ALA A 18 -7.36 -13.69 -5.48
C ALA A 18 -6.13 -14.20 -4.71
N HIS A 19 -5.43 -13.33 -3.99
CA HIS A 19 -4.32 -13.69 -3.09
C HIS A 19 -4.77 -13.88 -1.64
N GLY A 20 -6.08 -13.85 -1.37
CA GLY A 20 -6.66 -14.09 -0.05
C GLY A 20 -6.75 -12.87 0.85
N HIS A 21 -6.58 -11.67 0.30
CA HIS A 21 -6.60 -10.42 1.05
C HIS A 21 -7.85 -9.58 0.82
N LEU A 22 -8.21 -8.74 1.79
CA LEU A 22 -9.21 -7.68 1.58
C LEU A 22 -8.51 -6.41 1.12
N ALA A 23 -8.91 -5.84 -0.02
CA ALA A 23 -8.30 -4.64 -0.60
C ALA A 23 -8.66 -3.32 0.13
N ASN A 24 -8.69 -3.34 1.46
CA ASN A 24 -9.14 -2.26 2.32
C ASN A 24 -8.00 -1.32 2.74
N GLY A 25 -8.30 -0.25 3.49
CA GLY A 25 -7.27 0.72 3.86
C GLY A 25 -6.12 0.15 4.70
N TYR A 26 -6.37 -0.87 5.54
CA TYR A 26 -5.33 -1.54 6.33
C TYR A 26 -4.36 -2.32 5.42
N PHE A 27 -4.90 -3.03 4.42
CA PHE A 27 -4.09 -3.74 3.44
C PHE A 27 -3.15 -2.79 2.70
N TRP A 28 -3.68 -1.66 2.26
CA TRP A 28 -2.89 -0.64 1.58
C TRP A 28 -1.88 0.06 2.50
N THR A 29 -2.09 0.08 3.82
CA THR A 29 -1.05 0.47 4.79
C THR A 29 0.09 -0.54 4.78
N GLY A 30 -0.19 -1.84 4.87
CA GLY A 30 0.85 -2.87 4.77
C GLY A 30 1.65 -2.78 3.45
N VAL A 31 0.96 -2.55 2.33
CA VAL A 31 1.62 -2.29 1.03
C VAL A 31 2.55 -1.08 1.09
N ALA A 32 2.11 0.03 1.69
CA ALA A 32 2.93 1.23 1.85
C ALA A 32 4.19 0.94 2.70
N GLU A 33 4.03 0.27 3.84
CA GLU A 33 5.12 -0.10 4.74
C GLU A 33 6.14 -1.04 4.08
N TYR A 34 5.65 -2.05 3.35
CA TYR A 34 6.49 -2.97 2.59
C TYR A 34 7.29 -2.24 1.51
N LEU A 35 6.65 -1.35 0.74
CA LEU A 35 7.31 -0.57 -0.31
C LEU A 35 8.35 0.41 0.26
N ILE A 36 8.04 1.09 1.36
CA ILE A 36 8.97 2.01 2.02
C ILE A 36 10.19 1.22 2.53
N SER A 37 9.98 0.17 3.31
CA SER A 37 11.09 -0.62 3.86
C SER A 37 11.97 -1.25 2.79
N SER A 38 11.39 -1.66 1.66
CA SER A 38 12.12 -2.31 0.56
C SER A 38 12.89 -1.32 -0.33
N TYR A 39 12.30 -0.16 -0.64
CA TYR A 39 12.81 0.74 -1.68
C TYR A 39 13.25 2.12 -1.19
N ARG A 40 12.73 2.58 -0.05
CA ARG A 40 13.02 3.89 0.55
C ARG A 40 13.12 3.79 2.08
N PRO A 41 14.06 2.97 2.62
CA PRO A 41 14.22 2.82 4.07
C PRO A 41 14.63 4.13 4.75
N ASP A 42 15.12 5.11 4.00
CA ASP A 42 15.36 6.47 4.47
C ASP A 42 14.09 7.24 4.88
N LEU A 43 12.91 6.75 4.47
CA LEU A 43 11.59 7.31 4.81
C LEU A 43 10.83 6.48 5.85
N SER A 44 11.45 5.44 6.41
CA SER A 44 10.81 4.64 7.46
C SER A 44 10.57 5.47 8.71
N GLY A 45 9.32 5.53 9.18
CA GLY A 45 8.91 6.32 10.35
C GLY A 45 8.57 7.79 10.05
N GLU A 46 8.67 8.22 8.79
CA GLU A 46 8.34 9.60 8.37
C GLU A 46 6.83 9.78 8.07
N PHE A 47 6.05 8.70 8.12
CA PHE A 47 4.62 8.71 7.83
C PHE A 47 3.82 8.32 9.06
N GLU A 48 2.73 9.04 9.29
CA GLU A 48 1.65 8.61 10.17
C GLU A 48 0.55 7.99 9.30
N PHE A 49 0.09 6.79 9.65
CA PHE A 49 -1.00 6.10 8.97
C PHE A 49 -2.24 6.11 9.85
N ASP A 50 -3.39 6.47 9.27
CA ASP A 50 -4.70 6.47 9.94
C ASP A 50 -5.75 5.92 8.97
N SER A 51 -5.44 4.75 8.40
CA SER A 51 -6.30 4.09 7.43
C SER A 51 -7.52 3.47 8.13
N GLU A 52 -8.64 3.49 7.41
CA GLU A 52 -9.88 2.80 7.76
C GLU A 52 -10.24 1.82 6.65
N ALA A 53 -11.19 0.90 6.89
CA ALA A 53 -11.58 -0.11 5.89
C ALA A 53 -11.89 0.49 4.51
N GLY A 54 -12.53 1.66 4.44
CA GLY A 54 -12.89 2.33 3.18
C GLY A 54 -11.86 3.31 2.64
N THR A 55 -10.76 3.58 3.34
CA THR A 55 -9.78 4.59 2.92
C THR A 55 -8.39 4.31 3.49
N PHE A 56 -7.40 4.22 2.62
CA PHE A 56 -6.00 4.38 3.02
C PHE A 56 -5.68 5.86 3.25
N ALA A 57 -5.01 6.17 4.36
CA ALA A 57 -4.60 7.53 4.70
C ALA A 57 -3.17 7.55 5.24
N ALA A 58 -2.33 8.38 4.63
CA ALA A 58 -0.98 8.67 5.09
C ALA A 58 -0.75 10.18 5.24
N PHE A 59 -0.07 10.57 6.31
CA PHE A 59 0.27 11.95 6.63
C PHE A 59 1.79 12.11 6.72
N GLY A 60 2.28 13.26 6.25
CA GLY A 60 3.70 13.58 6.23
C GLY A 60 4.02 14.84 5.44
N ASP A 61 5.30 15.04 5.15
CA ASP A 61 5.75 16.15 4.30
C ASP A 61 5.40 15.91 2.84
N ARG A 62 5.24 17.00 2.09
CA ARG A 62 4.79 16.94 0.69
C ARG A 62 5.69 16.06 -0.17
N ASP A 63 7.00 16.22 -0.06
CA ASP A 63 7.95 15.50 -0.92
C ASP A 63 8.03 14.00 -0.57
N GLN A 64 7.86 13.67 0.71
CA GLN A 64 7.76 12.30 1.20
C GLN A 64 6.48 11.63 0.67
N LEU A 65 5.33 12.33 0.76
CA LEU A 65 4.06 11.81 0.26
C LEU A 65 4.03 11.67 -1.27
N LEU A 66 4.69 12.58 -2.00
CA LEU A 66 4.87 12.43 -3.45
C LEU A 66 5.71 11.21 -3.80
N THR A 67 6.75 10.92 -3.00
CA THR A 67 7.53 9.69 -3.13
C THR A 67 6.66 8.46 -2.87
N LEU A 68 5.91 8.44 -1.77
CA LEU A 68 5.03 7.33 -1.43
C LEU A 68 3.98 7.09 -2.51
N ALA A 69 3.33 8.15 -2.99
CA ALA A 69 2.37 8.06 -4.09
C ALA A 69 2.98 7.49 -5.37
N ALA A 70 4.25 7.80 -5.67
CA ALA A 70 4.96 7.23 -6.81
C ALA A 70 5.27 5.73 -6.62
N LEU A 71 5.63 5.31 -5.41
CA LEU A 71 5.86 3.90 -5.07
C LEU A 71 4.58 3.07 -5.12
N MET A 72 3.47 3.59 -4.59
CA MET A 72 2.20 2.85 -4.52
C MET A 72 1.49 2.77 -5.86
N ARG A 73 1.64 3.77 -6.73
CA ARG A 73 0.86 3.90 -7.97
C ARG A 73 0.84 2.63 -8.83
N PRO A 74 1.97 1.97 -9.13
CA PRO A 74 1.95 0.73 -9.92
C PRO A 74 1.07 -0.35 -9.30
N ALA A 75 1.17 -0.58 -7.99
CA ALA A 75 0.36 -1.58 -7.29
C ALA A 75 -1.14 -1.24 -7.28
N VAL A 76 -1.49 0.05 -7.24
CA VAL A 76 -2.90 0.49 -7.26
C VAL A 76 -3.54 0.40 -8.65
N THR A 77 -2.73 0.41 -9.72
CA THR A 77 -3.24 0.52 -11.10
C THR A 77 -3.06 -0.73 -11.96
N ASP A 78 -2.24 -1.69 -11.52
CA ASP A 78 -1.88 -2.87 -12.31
C ASP A 78 -1.99 -4.14 -11.47
N SER A 79 -2.92 -5.01 -11.89
CA SER A 79 -3.25 -6.26 -11.21
C SER A 79 -2.09 -7.26 -11.17
N ASP A 80 -1.27 -7.31 -12.23
CA ASP A 80 -0.11 -8.20 -12.27
C ASP A 80 0.96 -7.70 -11.30
N VAL A 81 1.12 -6.37 -11.19
CA VAL A 81 2.06 -5.75 -10.26
C VAL A 81 1.67 -5.99 -8.80
N VAL A 82 0.40 -5.79 -8.42
CA VAL A 82 -0.02 -6.02 -7.03
C VAL A 82 0.07 -7.50 -6.65
N GLY A 83 -0.30 -8.42 -7.56
CA GLY A 83 -0.19 -9.85 -7.29
C GLY A 83 1.26 -10.31 -7.10
N ALA A 84 2.18 -9.80 -7.93
CA ALA A 84 3.61 -10.05 -7.78
C ALA A 84 4.17 -9.45 -6.48
N LEU A 85 3.71 -8.25 -6.10
CA LEU A 85 4.09 -7.60 -4.85
C LEU A 85 3.67 -8.43 -3.64
N ILE A 86 2.40 -8.86 -3.58
CA ILE A 86 1.89 -9.69 -2.49
C ILE A 86 2.71 -10.97 -2.37
N THR A 87 2.90 -11.69 -3.48
CA THR A 87 3.71 -12.92 -3.52
C THR A 87 5.12 -12.70 -2.97
N THR A 88 5.77 -11.60 -3.37
CA THR A 88 7.14 -11.27 -2.94
C THR A 88 7.20 -10.89 -1.47
N ALA A 89 6.23 -10.10 -0.99
CA ALA A 89 6.14 -9.68 0.39
C ALA A 89 5.89 -10.86 1.34
N THR A 90 4.94 -11.74 1.00
CA THR A 90 4.66 -12.96 1.77
C THR A 90 5.89 -13.90 1.80
N ALA A 91 6.59 -14.06 0.67
CA ALA A 91 7.82 -14.86 0.63
C ALA A 91 8.95 -14.25 1.50
N ALA A 92 8.93 -12.93 1.70
CA ALA A 92 9.84 -12.23 2.61
C ALA A 92 9.38 -12.25 4.08
N GLY A 93 8.23 -12.88 4.39
CA GLY A 93 7.66 -12.96 5.74
C GLY A 93 6.92 -11.70 6.18
N HIS A 94 6.53 -10.83 5.25
CA HIS A 94 5.66 -9.70 5.54
C HIS A 94 4.20 -10.17 5.58
N GLU A 95 3.48 -9.78 6.62
CA GLU A 95 2.04 -10.03 6.78
C GLU A 95 1.29 -8.72 6.46
N PHE A 96 0.23 -8.83 5.67
CA PHE A 96 -0.67 -7.71 5.42
C PHE A 96 -1.82 -7.77 6.41
N ASP A 97 -2.08 -6.65 7.09
CA ASP A 97 -3.30 -6.48 7.88
C ASP A 97 -4.46 -6.14 6.94
N ASP A 98 -5.60 -6.79 7.12
CA ASP A 98 -6.79 -6.60 6.29
C ASP A 98 -8.10 -7.03 6.99
#